data_AF-A0A7X7B3M3-F1
#
_entry.id   AF-A0A7X7B3M3-F1
#
_cell.length_a   1.000
_cell.length_b   1.000
_cell.length_c   1.000
_cell.angle_alpha   90.00
_cell.angle_beta   90.00
_cell.angle_gamma   90.00
#
_symmetry.space_group_name_H-M   'P 1'
#
loop_
_entity.id
_entity.type
_entity.pdbx_description
1 polymer ?
#
loop_
_entity_poly.entity_id
_entity_poly.type
_entity_poly.pdbx_seq_one_letter_code
_entity_poly.pdbx_strand_id
1 'polypeptide(L)'
;MKIKSLELKDYRNINHVRFDFHKHLNIFYGDNGQGKTNILEAIALLSLGRSFRINQDAYLIKENQPFSMIEATLENDEKLKVVISDKGKYLTRNQKVIEKLSDFIGICNVVLFHPDDLQFFTQIPMKSRKEIDYELGKNSHTYLSNLSAVNQLLANRNAFLKKDSEDQLYL
;
A
#
# COMPACT_ATOMS: atom_id res chain seq x y z
N MET A 1 -12.73 -10.85 -8.30
CA MET A 1 -11.28 -10.96 -8.04
C MET A 1 -11.09 -11.74 -6.76
N LYS A 2 -10.23 -12.76 -6.77
CA LYS A 2 -9.92 -13.59 -5.58
C LYS A 2 -8.42 -13.84 -5.51
N ILE A 3 -7.89 -13.92 -4.29
CA ILE A 3 -6.52 -14.37 -4.03
C ILE A 3 -6.58 -15.89 -3.83
N LYS A 4 -5.89 -16.66 -4.66
CA LYS A 4 -5.76 -18.12 -4.54
C LYS A 4 -4.78 -18.51 -3.44
N SER A 5 -3.65 -17.82 -3.36
CA SER A 5 -2.61 -18.11 -2.38
C SER A 5 -1.85 -16.85 -1.98
N LEU A 6 -1.32 -16.86 -0.77
CA LEU A 6 -0.43 -15.83 -0.23
C LEU A 6 0.81 -16.51 0.34
N GLU A 7 1.98 -15.98 -0.01
CA GLU A 7 3.26 -16.35 0.55
C GLU A 7 3.92 -15.10 1.15
N LEU A 8 4.32 -15.21 2.42
CA LEU A 8 5.03 -14.17 3.15
C LEU A 8 6.39 -14.71 3.57
N LYS A 9 7.42 -13.90 3.43
CA LYS A 9 8.76 -14.19 3.90
C LYS A 9 9.33 -12.98 4.62
N ASP A 10 9.86 -13.20 5.81
CA ASP A 10 10.54 -12.21 6.64
C ASP A 10 9.72 -10.92 6.82
N TYR A 11 8.39 -11.06 6.90
CA TYR A 11 7.45 -9.95 6.96
C TYR A 11 6.93 -9.77 8.39
N ARG A 12 7.18 -8.61 9.00
CA ARG A 12 6.83 -8.32 10.39
C ARG A 12 7.38 -9.40 11.34
N ASN A 13 6.51 -10.09 12.07
CA ASN A 13 6.88 -11.19 12.95
C ASN A 13 6.91 -12.56 12.25
N ILE A 14 6.52 -12.65 10.97
CA ILE A 14 6.36 -13.90 10.22
C ILE A 14 7.69 -14.24 9.53
N ASN A 15 8.27 -15.40 9.84
CA ASN A 15 9.48 -15.91 9.17
C ASN A 15 9.18 -16.34 7.73
N HIS A 16 8.29 -17.33 7.60
CA HIS A 16 7.83 -17.83 6.32
C HIS A 16 6.47 -18.46 6.54
N VAL A 17 5.52 -18.13 5.67
CA VAL A 17 4.25 -18.83 5.63
C VAL A 17 3.73 -18.80 4.20
N ARG A 18 3.13 -19.91 3.79
CA ARG A 18 2.37 -20.00 2.56
C ARG A 18 1.06 -20.71 2.85
N PHE A 19 -0.03 -20.15 2.39
CA PHE A 19 -1.33 -20.80 2.46
C PHE A 19 -2.15 -20.53 1.21
N ASP A 20 -2.95 -21.53 0.87
CA ASP A 20 -3.96 -21.46 -0.18
C ASP A 20 -5.29 -21.08 0.47
N PHE A 21 -5.94 -20.05 -0.07
CA PHE A 21 -7.22 -19.59 0.43
C PHE A 21 -8.34 -20.50 -0.06
N HIS A 22 -9.31 -20.72 0.81
CA HIS A 22 -10.59 -21.25 0.41
C HIS A 22 -11.34 -20.22 -0.45
N LYS A 23 -12.13 -20.69 -1.42
CA LYS A 23 -12.86 -19.86 -2.40
C LYS A 23 -13.94 -18.94 -1.81
N HIS A 24 -14.27 -19.11 -0.53
CA HIS A 24 -15.31 -18.37 0.18
C HIS A 24 -14.72 -17.69 1.42
N LEU A 25 -15.19 -18.08 2.61
CA LEU A 25 -14.74 -17.52 3.87
C LEU A 25 -13.39 -18.14 4.29
N ASN A 26 -12.49 -17.27 4.74
CA ASN A 26 -11.22 -17.63 5.34
C ASN A 26 -11.16 -16.99 6.73
N ILE A 27 -10.92 -17.79 7.76
CA ILE A 27 -10.90 -17.33 9.15
C ILE A 27 -9.50 -17.50 9.70
N PHE A 28 -8.87 -16.39 10.08
CA PHE A 28 -7.63 -16.39 10.84
C PHE A 28 -7.97 -16.22 12.33
N TYR A 29 -7.65 -17.22 13.15
CA TYR A 29 -7.89 -17.22 14.59
C TYR A 29 -6.60 -17.57 15.35
N GLY A 30 -6.62 -17.34 16.66
CA GLY A 30 -5.47 -17.56 17.56
C GLY A 30 -5.21 -16.35 18.45
N ASP A 31 -4.16 -16.38 19.24
CA ASP A 31 -3.86 -15.34 20.22
C ASP A 31 -3.44 -14.01 19.60
N ASN A 32 -3.56 -12.94 20.38
CA ASN A 32 -3.08 -11.62 19.99
C ASN A 32 -1.55 -11.65 19.78
N GLY A 33 -1.07 -10.88 18.80
CA GLY A 33 0.35 -10.84 18.46
C GLY A 33 0.86 -11.98 17.58
N GLN A 34 0.02 -12.96 17.20
CA GLN A 34 0.44 -14.09 16.34
C GLN A 34 0.53 -13.75 14.83
N GLY A 35 0.33 -12.50 14.43
CA GLY A 35 0.48 -12.08 13.03
C GLY A 35 -0.78 -12.10 12.16
N LYS A 36 -1.96 -12.37 12.74
CA LYS A 36 -3.26 -12.29 12.02
C LYS A 36 -3.45 -10.96 11.28
N THR A 37 -3.23 -9.85 11.99
CA THR A 37 -3.31 -8.51 11.38
C THR A 37 -2.19 -8.27 10.35
N ASN A 38 -1.03 -8.91 10.51
CA ASN A 38 0.08 -8.78 9.54
C ASN A 38 -0.26 -9.49 8.22
N ILE A 39 -1.01 -10.60 8.26
CA ILE A 39 -1.54 -11.24 7.06
C ILE A 39 -2.50 -10.28 6.32
N LEU A 40 -3.43 -9.66 7.04
CA LEU A 40 -4.35 -8.68 6.44
C LEU A 40 -3.61 -7.44 5.93
N GLU A 41 -2.57 -7.01 6.63
CA GLU A 41 -1.68 -5.92 6.21
C GLU A 41 -0.95 -6.24 4.90
N ALA A 42 -0.46 -7.46 4.73
CA ALA A 42 0.19 -7.88 3.50
C ALA A 42 -0.79 -7.87 2.30
N ILE A 43 -2.02 -8.35 2.51
CA ILE A 43 -3.08 -8.32 1.48
C ILE A 43 -3.46 -6.88 1.13
N ALA A 44 -3.65 -6.01 2.13
CA ALA A 44 -3.93 -4.60 1.91
C ALA A 44 -2.76 -3.89 1.20
N LEU A 45 -1.51 -4.25 1.51
CA LEU A 45 -0.33 -3.70 0.87
C LEU A 45 -0.25 -4.07 -0.61
N LEU A 46 -0.59 -5.31 -0.98
CA LEU A 46 -0.71 -5.71 -2.39
C LEU A 46 -1.76 -4.89 -3.16
N SER A 47 -2.75 -4.32 -2.47
CA SER A 47 -3.79 -3.48 -3.07
C SER A 47 -3.41 -2.01 -3.14
N LEU A 48 -2.88 -1.49 -2.04
CA LEU A 48 -2.64 -0.06 -1.80
C LEU A 48 -1.19 0.37 -2.13
N GLY A 49 -0.28 -0.59 -2.28
CA GLY A 49 1.15 -0.34 -2.41
C GLY A 49 1.85 0.11 -1.12
N ARG A 50 1.14 0.16 0.01
CA ARG A 50 1.62 0.66 1.31
C ARG A 50 0.84 0.04 2.47
N SER A 51 1.43 0.09 3.66
CA SER A 51 0.73 -0.31 4.89
C SER A 51 -0.36 0.70 5.26
N PHE A 52 -1.47 0.19 5.81
CA PHE A 52 -2.51 1.02 6.42
C PHE A 52 -2.16 1.44 7.87
N ARG A 53 -1.19 0.77 8.52
CA ARG A 53 -0.81 0.98 9.92
C ARG A 53 0.36 1.93 10.08
N ILE A 54 1.31 1.91 9.14
CA ILE A 54 2.56 2.65 9.23
C ILE A 54 2.92 3.32 7.89
N ASN A 55 3.66 4.43 7.96
CA ASN A 55 4.11 5.15 6.77
C ASN A 55 5.50 4.72 6.28
N GLN A 56 6.31 4.06 7.12
CA GLN A 56 7.70 3.70 6.80
C GLN A 56 7.83 2.21 6.53
N ASP A 57 8.08 1.84 5.28
CA ASP A 57 8.08 0.43 4.85
C ASP A 57 9.19 -0.42 5.49
N ALA A 58 10.29 0.18 5.96
CA ALA A 58 11.37 -0.54 6.62
C ALA A 58 10.88 -1.36 7.85
N TYR A 59 9.86 -0.88 8.56
CA TYR A 59 9.27 -1.62 9.70
C TYR A 59 8.38 -2.79 9.28
N LEU A 60 8.20 -3.02 7.99
CA LEU A 60 7.55 -4.22 7.45
C LEU A 60 8.53 -5.39 7.32
N ILE A 61 9.83 -5.09 7.35
CA ILE A 61 10.90 -6.08 7.33
C ILE A 61 11.06 -6.66 8.74
N LYS A 62 11.16 -7.99 8.83
CA LYS A 62 11.45 -8.67 10.08
C LYS A 62 12.82 -8.24 10.62
N GLU A 63 12.92 -8.13 11.93
CA GLU A 63 14.16 -7.74 12.60
C GLU A 63 15.32 -8.64 12.17
N ASN A 64 16.48 -8.01 11.92
CA ASN A 64 17.71 -8.66 11.43
C ASN A 64 17.59 -9.35 10.06
N GLN A 65 16.57 -9.02 9.26
CA GLN A 65 16.45 -9.50 7.89
C GLN A 65 16.73 -8.37 6.88
N PRO A 66 17.37 -8.68 5.72
CA PRO A 66 17.72 -7.67 4.73
C PRO A 66 16.52 -7.20 3.89
N PHE A 67 15.48 -8.02 3.79
CA PHE A 67 14.27 -7.71 3.03
C PHE A 67 13.08 -8.53 3.55
N SER A 68 11.87 -8.12 3.16
CA SER A 68 10.65 -8.92 3.27
C SER A 68 10.02 -9.13 1.90
N MET A 69 9.26 -10.21 1.76
CA MET A 69 8.53 -10.54 0.53
C MET A 69 7.07 -10.83 0.85
N ILE A 70 6.20 -10.29 0.00
CA ILE A 70 4.79 -10.63 -0.10
C ILE A 70 4.54 -11.08 -1.53
N GLU A 71 4.04 -12.29 -1.75
CA GLU A 71 3.61 -12.79 -3.06
C GLU A 71 2.20 -13.34 -2.98
N ALA A 72 1.34 -12.96 -3.92
CA ALA A 72 0.00 -13.48 -4.06
C ALA A 72 -0.23 -14.01 -5.48
N THR A 73 -0.95 -15.13 -5.57
CA THR A 73 -1.50 -15.62 -6.85
C THR A 73 -2.98 -15.29 -6.91
N LEU A 74 -3.43 -14.65 -7.97
CA LEU A 74 -4.82 -14.26 -8.19
C LEU A 74 -5.61 -15.36 -8.93
N GLU A 75 -6.93 -15.19 -9.05
CA GLU A 75 -7.84 -16.15 -9.68
C GLU A 75 -7.47 -16.48 -11.15
N ASN A 76 -6.95 -15.49 -11.87
CA ASN A 76 -6.46 -15.58 -13.25
C ASN A 76 -5.00 -16.08 -13.36
N ASP A 77 -4.47 -16.70 -12.30
CA ASP A 77 -3.08 -17.18 -12.18
C ASP A 77 -2.01 -16.09 -12.30
N GLU A 78 -2.43 -14.84 -12.22
CA GLU A 78 -1.56 -13.69 -12.18
C GLU A 78 -0.84 -13.61 -10.82
N LYS A 79 0.47 -13.39 -10.85
CA LYS A 79 1.30 -13.27 -9.66
C LYS A 79 1.66 -11.83 -9.40
N LEU A 80 1.27 -11.34 -8.22
CA LEU A 80 1.71 -10.06 -7.70
C LEU A 80 2.74 -10.27 -6.61
N LYS A 81 3.84 -9.54 -6.66
CA LYS A 81 4.88 -9.62 -5.64
C LYS A 81 5.42 -8.26 -5.29
N VAL A 82 5.62 -8.07 -4.00
CA VAL A 82 6.28 -6.92 -3.40
C VAL A 82 7.47 -7.41 -2.60
N VAL A 83 8.65 -6.88 -2.88
CA VAL A 83 9.85 -7.05 -2.07
C VAL A 83 10.21 -5.71 -1.47
N ILE A 84 10.41 -5.66 -0.16
CA ILE A 84 10.72 -4.44 0.58
C ILE A 84 12.11 -4.62 1.19
N SER A 85 13.02 -3.72 0.88
CA SER A 85 14.36 -3.65 1.49
C SER A 85 14.70 -2.24 1.95
N ASP A 86 15.87 -2.07 2.55
CA ASP A 86 16.48 -0.78 2.88
C ASP A 86 16.63 0.16 1.67
N LYS A 87 16.85 -0.40 0.48
CA LYS A 87 16.99 0.32 -0.80
C LYS A 87 15.65 0.75 -1.41
N GLY A 88 14.53 0.26 -0.89
CA GLY A 88 13.20 0.62 -1.37
C GLY A 88 12.31 -0.58 -1.65
N LYS A 89 11.30 -0.36 -2.50
CA LYS A 89 10.27 -1.35 -2.83
C LYS A 89 10.39 -1.79 -4.28
N TYR A 90 10.41 -3.09 -4.50
CA TYR A 90 10.39 -3.72 -5.81
C TYR A 90 9.03 -4.39 -6.02
N LEU A 91 8.33 -3.98 -7.08
CA LEU A 91 7.00 -4.44 -7.41
C LEU A 91 7.07 -5.27 -8.69
N THR A 92 6.41 -6.42 -8.72
CA THR A 92 6.33 -7.24 -9.94
C THR A 92 4.94 -7.78 -10.18
N ARG A 93 4.62 -7.92 -11.46
CA ARG A 93 3.42 -8.58 -11.99
C ARG A 93 3.88 -9.65 -12.98
N ASN A 94 3.56 -10.91 -12.72
CA ASN A 94 4.03 -12.05 -13.51
C ASN A 94 5.55 -12.01 -13.75
N GLN A 95 6.31 -11.72 -12.67
CA GLN A 95 7.78 -11.58 -12.68
C GLN A 95 8.33 -10.39 -13.49
N LYS A 96 7.49 -9.60 -14.15
CA LYS A 96 7.89 -8.35 -14.79
C LYS A 96 7.88 -7.22 -13.76
N VAL A 97 8.96 -6.45 -13.74
CA VAL A 97 9.09 -5.29 -12.84
C VAL A 97 8.09 -4.22 -13.24
N ILE A 98 7.42 -3.65 -12.25
CA ILE A 98 6.59 -2.45 -12.38
C ILE A 98 7.34 -1.29 -11.76
N GLU A 99 7.66 -0.28 -12.58
CA GLU A 99 8.44 0.88 -12.14
C GLU A 99 7.60 1.88 -11.33
N LYS A 100 6.34 2.06 -11.72
CA LYS A 100 5.45 3.05 -11.10
C LYS A 100 4.45 2.38 -10.18
N LEU A 101 4.37 2.87 -8.95
CA LEU A 101 3.38 2.43 -7.97
C LEU A 101 1.93 2.55 -8.50
N SER A 102 1.66 3.59 -9.30
CA SER A 102 0.36 3.84 -9.93
C SER A 102 -0.09 2.74 -10.90
N ASP A 103 0.85 1.98 -11.45
CA ASP A 103 0.57 0.89 -12.39
C ASP A 103 0.35 -0.43 -11.62
N PHE A 104 0.78 -0.48 -10.36
CA PHE A 104 0.60 -1.61 -9.45
C PHE A 104 -0.73 -1.52 -8.69
N ILE A 105 -1.10 -0.32 -8.24
CA ILE A 105 -2.36 -0.06 -7.54
C ILE A 105 -3.54 -0.40 -8.47
N GLY A 106 -4.55 -1.06 -7.91
CA GLY A 106 -5.77 -1.41 -8.65
C GLY A 106 -5.76 -2.81 -9.28
N ILE A 107 -4.58 -3.47 -9.40
CA ILE A 107 -4.52 -4.85 -9.90
C ILE A 107 -5.19 -5.81 -8.91
N CYS A 108 -4.86 -5.64 -7.63
CA CYS A 108 -5.53 -6.33 -6.53
C CYS A 108 -6.43 -5.33 -5.80
N ASN A 109 -7.74 -5.32 -6.05
CA ASN A 109 -8.70 -4.50 -5.31
C ASN A 109 -9.16 -5.17 -4.01
N VAL A 110 -8.77 -4.57 -2.89
CA VAL A 110 -9.14 -5.00 -1.53
C VAL A 110 -9.85 -3.85 -0.82
N VAL A 111 -10.97 -4.17 -0.18
CA VAL A 111 -11.63 -3.30 0.81
C VAL A 111 -11.25 -3.82 2.19
N LEU A 112 -10.59 -2.97 2.98
CA LEU A 112 -10.23 -3.28 4.34
C LEU A 112 -11.27 -2.66 5.26
N PHE A 113 -11.78 -3.45 6.19
CA PHE A 113 -12.57 -2.96 7.33
C PHE A 113 -11.71 -3.07 8.58
N HIS A 114 -11.44 -1.94 9.21
CA HIS A 114 -10.63 -1.82 10.42
C HIS A 114 -11.45 -1.16 11.54
N PRO A 115 -11.22 -1.51 12.83
CA PRO A 115 -11.92 -0.87 13.95
C PRO A 115 -11.81 0.66 13.96
N ASP A 116 -10.69 1.21 13.46
CA ASP A 116 -10.46 2.65 13.39
C ASP A 116 -11.29 3.36 12.30
N ASP A 117 -11.94 2.63 11.38
CA ASP A 117 -12.74 3.23 10.30
C ASP A 117 -13.93 4.04 10.85
N LEU A 118 -14.38 3.73 12.07
CA LEU A 118 -15.40 4.52 12.78
C LEU A 118 -14.97 5.98 13.00
N GLN A 119 -13.67 6.25 13.04
CA GLN A 119 -13.13 7.59 13.22
C GLN A 119 -13.25 8.45 11.96
N PHE A 120 -13.63 7.88 10.81
CA PHE A 120 -13.73 8.62 9.55
C PHE A 120 -14.57 9.89 9.65
N PHE A 121 -15.66 9.84 10.41
CA PHE A 121 -16.60 10.94 10.59
C PHE A 121 -16.13 11.99 11.61
N THR A 122 -15.19 11.64 12.48
CA THR A 122 -14.70 12.49 13.58
C THR A 122 -13.26 12.95 13.38
N GLN A 123 -12.55 12.41 12.40
CA GLN A 123 -11.15 12.73 12.16
C GLN A 123 -10.95 14.05 11.44
N ILE A 124 -9.72 14.57 11.48
CA ILE A 124 -9.36 15.80 10.78
C ILE A 124 -9.52 15.64 9.26
N PRO A 125 -9.95 16.68 8.53
CA PRO A 125 -10.24 16.60 7.09
C PRO A 125 -9.09 16.07 6.23
N MET A 126 -7.85 16.28 6.67
CA MET A 126 -6.66 15.76 5.99
C MET A 126 -6.67 14.23 5.92
N LYS A 127 -7.06 13.54 6.99
CA LYS A 127 -7.12 12.07 7.01
C LYS A 127 -8.27 11.54 6.15
N SER A 128 -9.45 12.14 6.26
CA SER A 128 -10.61 11.74 5.44
C SER A 128 -10.36 11.91 3.94
N ARG A 129 -9.74 13.03 3.52
CA ARG A 129 -9.31 13.21 2.12
C ARG A 129 -8.35 12.11 1.69
N LYS A 130 -7.33 11.85 2.50
CA LYS A 130 -6.32 10.82 2.21
C LYS A 130 -6.94 9.43 2.02
N GLU A 131 -7.95 9.07 2.82
CA GLU A 131 -8.68 7.80 2.66
C GLU A 131 -9.53 7.77 1.38
N ILE A 132 -10.25 8.85 1.08
CA ILE A 132 -11.01 8.98 -0.17
C ILE A 132 -10.08 8.87 -1.39
N ASP A 133 -8.93 9.56 -1.35
CA ASP A 133 -7.94 9.55 -2.41
C ASP A 133 -7.44 8.12 -2.68
N TYR A 134 -7.33 7.25 -1.66
CA TYR A 134 -6.96 5.85 -1.85
C TYR A 134 -8.03 5.03 -2.52
N GLU A 135 -9.28 5.15 -2.09
CA GLU A 135 -10.36 4.39 -2.70
C GLU A 135 -10.61 4.83 -4.15
N LEU A 136 -10.52 6.14 -4.45
CA LEU A 136 -10.58 6.64 -5.81
C LEU A 136 -9.37 6.20 -6.64
N GLY A 137 -8.18 6.22 -6.05
CA GLY A 137 -6.94 5.82 -6.70
C GLY A 137 -6.91 4.36 -7.16
N LYS A 138 -7.49 3.43 -6.38
CA LYS A 138 -7.64 2.02 -6.77
C LYS A 138 -8.47 1.83 -8.05
N ASN A 139 -9.41 2.74 -8.31
CA ASN A 139 -10.38 2.63 -9.40
C ASN A 139 -10.00 3.47 -10.62
N SER A 140 -9.10 4.46 -10.47
CA SER A 140 -8.75 5.38 -11.55
C SER A 140 -7.27 5.73 -11.56
N HIS A 141 -6.57 5.21 -12.57
CA HIS A 141 -5.18 5.56 -12.84
C HIS A 141 -5.04 7.06 -13.19
N THR A 142 -5.99 7.63 -13.93
CA THR A 142 -6.06 9.07 -14.23
C THR A 142 -6.13 9.90 -12.95
N TYR A 143 -6.93 9.47 -11.98
CA TYR A 143 -7.02 10.13 -10.69
C TYR A 143 -5.67 10.12 -9.94
N LEU A 144 -4.97 8.98 -9.88
CA LEU A 144 -3.64 8.88 -9.26
C LEU A 144 -2.62 9.80 -9.94
N SER A 145 -2.60 9.83 -11.27
CA SER A 145 -1.70 10.70 -12.05
C SER A 145 -1.98 12.18 -11.75
N ASN A 146 -3.25 12.59 -11.77
CA ASN A 146 -3.65 13.96 -11.46
C ASN A 146 -3.33 14.34 -10.02
N LEU A 147 -3.60 13.45 -9.05
CA LEU A 147 -3.31 13.67 -7.64
C LEU A 147 -1.81 13.88 -7.41
N SER A 148 -0.97 13.07 -8.06
CA SER A 148 0.50 13.22 -8.00
C SER A 148 0.93 14.57 -8.56
N ALA A 149 0.41 14.98 -9.72
CA ALA A 149 0.74 16.25 -10.35
C ALA A 149 0.31 17.45 -9.48
N VAL A 150 -0.91 17.43 -8.95
CA VAL A 150 -1.42 18.48 -8.06
C VAL A 150 -0.57 18.60 -6.80
N ASN A 151 -0.21 17.49 -6.15
CA ASN A 151 0.63 17.51 -4.96
C ASN A 151 2.02 18.11 -5.23
N GLN A 152 2.62 17.79 -6.39
CA GLN A 152 3.90 18.36 -6.78
C GLN A 152 3.79 19.87 -7.07
N LEU A 153 2.75 20.30 -7.79
CA LEU A 153 2.51 21.73 -8.08
C LEU A 153 2.26 22.54 -6.80
N LEU A 154 1.48 21.99 -5.86
CA LEU A 154 1.24 22.63 -4.56
C LEU A 154 2.53 22.74 -3.74
N ALA A 155 3.37 21.70 -3.73
CA ALA A 155 4.67 21.74 -3.06
C ALA A 155 5.58 22.82 -3.67
N ASN A 156 5.66 22.88 -5.00
CA ASN A 156 6.45 23.88 -5.72
C ASN A 156 5.94 25.31 -5.45
N ARG A 157 4.61 25.53 -5.50
CA ARG A 157 3.98 26.81 -5.16
C ARG A 157 4.31 27.23 -3.73
N ASN A 158 4.16 26.32 -2.77
CA ASN A 158 4.43 26.61 -1.36
C ASN A 158 5.92 26.88 -1.11
N ALA A 159 6.82 26.22 -1.83
CA ALA A 159 8.25 26.49 -1.76
C ALA A 159 8.59 27.86 -2.37
N PHE A 160 7.94 28.23 -3.47
CA PHE A 160 8.11 29.53 -4.12
C PHE A 160 7.63 30.68 -3.24
N LEU A 161 6.43 30.57 -2.65
CA LEU A 161 5.85 31.60 -1.76
C LEU A 161 6.65 31.84 -0.47
N LYS A 162 7.53 30.91 -0.10
CA LYS A 162 8.43 31.05 1.05
C LYS A 162 9.74 31.77 0.71
N LYS A 163 9.98 32.11 -0.56
CA LYS A 163 11.16 32.89 -0.95
C LYS A 163 10.87 34.37 -0.71
N ASP A 164 11.80 35.07 -0.06
CA ASP A 164 11.72 36.53 0.19
C ASP A 164 12.03 37.39 -1.07
N SER A 165 12.13 36.76 -2.24
CA SER A 165 12.37 37.45 -3.51
C SER A 165 11.05 37.76 -4.19
N GLU A 166 10.72 39.04 -4.33
CA GLU A 166 9.59 39.49 -5.15
C GLU A 166 9.79 39.09 -6.61
N ASP A 167 8.76 38.49 -7.21
CA ASP A 167 8.76 38.16 -8.64
C ASP A 167 8.46 39.43 -9.44
N GLN A 168 9.50 40.13 -9.86
CA GLN A 168 9.40 41.38 -10.64
C GLN A 168 8.73 41.21 -12.01
N LEU A 169 8.48 39.97 -12.48
CA LEU A 169 7.81 39.72 -13.75
C LEU A 169 6.27 39.76 -13.63
N TYR A 170 5.74 39.65 -12.41
CA TYR A 170 4.29 39.62 -12.10
C TYR A 170 3.82 40.85 -11.29
N LEU A 171 4.72 41.81 -11.05
CA LEU A 171 4.44 43.18 -10.60
C LEU A 171 4.50 44.13 -11.80
#